data_AF-A0A545ST34-F1
#
_entry.id   AF-A0A545ST34-F1
#
_cell.length_a   1.000
_cell.length_b   1.000
_cell.length_c   1.000
_cell.angle_alpha   90.00
_cell.angle_beta   90.00
_cell.angle_gamma   90.00
#
_symmetry.space_group_name_H-M   'P 1'
#
loop_
_entity.id
_entity.type
_entity.pdbx_description
1 polymer ?
#
loop_
_entity_poly.entity_id
_entity_poly.type
_entity_poly.pdbx_seq_one_letter_code
_entity_poly.pdbx_strand_id
1 'polypeptide(L)'
;MLKSQIQPTKIAISAMGGQGGGVLADWIRDLATSQGYVAQSTSVPGVAQRTGATIYYLEIFPETEVERVGRQPVLGMTPIPGDVDILIAAELVEAGRAVQRGFVTPDKTTLIATTHRAYTVAEKQQLGNGLADGAKILEAVRQAAKSCVAFDMEQLARENSSVISSVLFGALAGTGALPFARDGFEAAIRAGGIAVATNLAAFDAAYRRAQQNLPDPTPAPDDELVVPAKAATAAGQRLLERVRKNFPENCQGLICEGIRQLVDYQDFDYAQLYLDRLERVFAKENPAAPPAATDATTSENAVTKSAIANSKTKESAAAENTVANDSSQNRDHPNRGPSGNHLLTRAVARHLALWMAFQDTIRVADQKVRRERFERIRREVKAEAGQFVYPVEYLHPRLEEVCDSLPRRLGAFILDSPRLRRRLSGLFAKGRRVHTGKLGGYLLLYTLSCLRRLRRFTYRYSVENAAIEAWLERIVTTAADNYALALRLAEAQRLLKGYGDTHARGLTRFNAIMQLVERSGGRVAASTVEALCQAALASEDGSEFDAALAAAAGSDKAATSGGAVPLVSH
;
A
#
# COMPACT_ATOMS: atom_id res chain seq x y z
N MET A 1 -20.56 52.23 -6.09
CA MET A 1 -19.33 51.42 -6.02
C MET A 1 -19.34 50.44 -7.17
N LEU A 2 -18.31 50.45 -8.02
CA LEU A 2 -18.14 49.44 -9.06
C LEU A 2 -18.00 48.07 -8.39
N LYS A 3 -18.72 47.06 -8.88
CA LYS A 3 -18.49 45.66 -8.48
C LYS A 3 -17.48 45.07 -9.46
N SER A 4 -16.49 44.34 -8.95
CA SER A 4 -15.63 43.54 -9.82
C SER A 4 -16.46 42.42 -10.45
N GLN A 5 -16.24 42.18 -11.75
CA GLN A 5 -16.79 41.01 -12.45
C GLN A 5 -15.74 39.90 -12.60
N ILE A 6 -14.51 40.14 -12.15
CA ILE A 6 -13.40 39.20 -12.22
C ILE A 6 -13.33 38.46 -10.89
N GLN A 7 -13.14 37.15 -10.94
CA GLN A 7 -12.86 36.31 -9.78
C GLN A 7 -11.35 36.06 -9.67
N PRO A 8 -10.79 35.93 -8.45
CA PRO A 8 -9.41 35.49 -8.28
C PRO A 8 -9.20 34.13 -8.96
N THR A 9 -8.04 33.94 -9.59
CA THR A 9 -7.63 32.63 -10.10
C THR A 9 -7.13 31.78 -8.95
N LYS A 10 -7.73 30.61 -8.75
CA LYS A 10 -7.53 29.73 -7.60
C LYS A 10 -6.68 28.52 -8.00
N ILE A 11 -5.53 28.38 -7.37
CA ILE A 11 -4.50 27.40 -7.70
C ILE A 11 -4.25 26.52 -6.50
N ALA A 12 -4.30 25.20 -6.69
CA ALA A 12 -3.95 24.23 -5.65
C ALA A 12 -2.82 23.32 -6.13
N ILE A 13 -1.81 23.12 -5.28
CA ILE A 13 -0.66 22.26 -5.53
C ILE A 13 -0.69 21.14 -4.50
N SER A 14 -0.84 19.89 -4.94
CA SER A 14 -0.68 18.72 -4.10
C SER A 14 0.71 18.12 -4.28
N ALA A 15 1.51 18.14 -3.23
CA ALA A 15 2.87 17.62 -3.25
C ALA A 15 3.20 16.86 -1.98
N MET A 16 3.99 15.79 -2.09
CA MET A 16 4.55 15.14 -0.91
C MET A 16 5.67 15.96 -0.30
N GLY A 17 5.87 15.85 1.02
CA GLY A 17 6.99 16.49 1.70
C GLY A 17 8.33 16.16 1.03
N GLY A 18 9.09 17.19 0.65
CA GLY A 18 10.38 17.06 -0.05
C GLY A 18 10.33 17.18 -1.58
N GLN A 19 9.14 17.24 -2.21
CA GLN A 19 8.97 17.37 -3.67
C GLN A 19 8.98 18.83 -4.18
N GLY A 20 9.32 19.79 -3.32
CA GLY A 20 9.43 21.20 -3.72
C GLY A 20 8.11 21.91 -3.97
N GLY A 21 6.97 21.42 -3.46
CA GLY A 21 5.67 22.08 -3.62
C GLY A 21 5.65 23.54 -3.10
N GLY A 22 6.36 23.81 -2.00
CA GLY A 22 6.53 25.18 -1.50
C GLY A 22 7.36 26.07 -2.44
N VAL A 23 8.42 25.53 -3.03
CA VAL A 23 9.24 26.25 -4.02
C VAL A 23 8.41 26.62 -5.25
N LEU A 24 7.57 25.69 -5.72
CA LEU A 24 6.65 25.97 -6.83
C LEU A 24 5.61 27.03 -6.47
N ALA A 25 5.03 26.97 -5.27
CA ALA A 25 4.10 27.99 -4.78
C ALA A 25 4.77 29.38 -4.72
N ASP A 26 5.99 29.46 -4.19
CA ASP A 26 6.76 30.70 -4.13
C ASP A 26 7.03 31.26 -5.53
N TRP A 27 7.46 30.43 -6.49
CA TRP A 27 7.67 30.89 -7.88
C TRP A 27 6.38 31.39 -8.54
N ILE A 28 5.22 30.77 -8.31
CA ILE A 28 3.95 31.23 -8.87
C ILE A 28 3.52 32.56 -8.24
N ARG A 29 3.68 32.71 -6.92
CA ARG A 29 3.40 33.98 -6.22
C ARG A 29 4.30 35.09 -6.75
N ASP A 30 5.60 34.85 -6.77
CA ASP A 30 6.59 35.86 -7.17
C ASP A 30 6.41 36.25 -8.65
N LEU A 31 6.08 35.28 -9.51
CA LEU A 31 5.66 35.53 -10.89
C LEU A 31 4.46 36.48 -10.91
N ALA A 32 3.35 36.14 -10.24
CA ALA A 32 2.13 36.94 -10.27
C ALA A 32 2.37 38.37 -9.75
N THR A 33 3.08 38.52 -8.63
CA THR A 33 3.42 39.84 -8.08
C THR A 33 4.29 40.66 -9.04
N SER A 34 5.27 40.04 -9.70
CA SER A 34 6.10 40.74 -10.70
C SER A 34 5.32 41.20 -11.94
N GLN A 35 4.14 40.60 -12.18
CA GLN A 35 3.27 40.89 -13.32
C GLN A 35 2.07 41.78 -12.96
N GLY A 36 2.09 42.43 -11.78
CA GLY A 36 1.03 43.34 -11.35
C GLY A 36 -0.23 42.63 -10.84
N TYR A 37 -0.07 41.52 -10.13
CA TYR A 37 -1.16 40.81 -9.47
C TYR A 37 -0.93 40.74 -7.96
N VAL A 38 -2.00 40.97 -7.20
CA VAL A 38 -2.05 40.62 -5.78
C VAL A 38 -2.06 39.10 -5.68
N ALA A 39 -1.12 38.52 -4.92
CA ALA A 39 -0.99 37.09 -4.75
C ALA A 39 -0.95 36.71 -3.27
N GLN A 40 -1.74 35.72 -2.88
CA GLN A 40 -1.72 35.13 -1.53
C GLN A 40 -1.44 33.63 -1.65
N SER A 41 -0.62 33.10 -0.72
CA SER A 41 -0.34 31.67 -0.65
C SER A 41 -0.45 31.16 0.79
N THR A 42 -0.98 29.94 0.93
CA THR A 42 -1.08 29.21 2.20
C THR A 42 -0.64 27.76 1.99
N SER A 43 -0.35 27.05 3.09
CA SER A 43 -0.07 25.62 3.04
C SER A 43 -0.75 24.90 4.18
N VAL A 44 -1.43 23.79 3.87
CA VAL A 44 -1.99 22.86 4.85
C VAL A 44 -1.10 21.61 4.86
N PRO A 45 -0.22 21.45 5.86
CA PRO A 45 0.61 20.25 5.96
C PRO A 45 -0.26 19.04 6.28
N GLY A 46 0.02 17.91 5.63
CA GLY A 46 -0.58 16.64 6.01
C GLY A 46 -0.15 16.24 7.42
N VAL A 47 -1.08 15.68 8.21
CA VAL A 47 -0.83 15.23 9.60
C VAL A 47 0.18 14.07 9.73
N ALA A 48 0.48 13.38 8.62
CA ALA A 48 1.44 12.26 8.62
C ALA A 48 2.89 12.77 8.64
N GLN A 49 3.65 12.42 9.69
CA GLN A 49 5.02 12.88 9.92
C GLN A 49 6.05 12.56 8.82
N ARG A 50 5.73 11.66 7.88
CA ARG A 50 6.42 11.43 6.60
C ARG A 50 5.38 10.91 5.61
N THR A 51 5.42 11.38 4.35
CA THR A 51 4.49 11.05 3.24
C THR A 51 3.06 11.58 3.34
N GLY A 52 2.76 12.51 4.25
CA GLY A 52 1.54 13.32 4.14
C GLY A 52 1.64 14.25 2.93
N ALA A 53 0.60 14.29 2.11
CA ALA A 53 0.49 15.30 1.07
C ALA A 53 0.29 16.67 1.71
N THR A 54 1.13 17.63 1.36
CA THR A 54 0.91 19.04 1.67
C THR A 54 0.17 19.66 0.52
N ILE A 55 -0.94 20.33 0.83
CA ILE A 55 -1.64 21.15 -0.15
C ILE A 55 -1.15 22.59 0.02
N TYR A 56 -0.59 23.16 -1.05
CA TYR A 56 -0.35 24.60 -1.15
C TYR A 56 -1.51 25.21 -1.92
N TYR A 57 -2.06 26.30 -1.42
CA TYR A 57 -3.17 27.01 -2.06
C TYR A 57 -2.75 28.43 -2.35
N LEU A 58 -3.09 28.92 -3.54
CA LEU A 58 -2.80 30.27 -3.99
C LEU A 58 -4.02 30.89 -4.64
N GLU A 59 -4.21 32.18 -4.41
CA GLU A 59 -5.11 33.00 -5.21
C GLU A 59 -4.36 34.20 -5.75
N ILE A 60 -4.61 34.53 -7.01
CA ILE A 60 -4.06 35.70 -7.68
C ILE A 60 -5.18 36.58 -8.25
N PHE A 61 -5.01 37.91 -8.17
CA PHE A 61 -6.00 38.88 -8.61
C PHE A 61 -5.32 40.12 -9.23
N PRO A 62 -5.77 40.62 -10.40
CA PRO A 62 -5.09 41.74 -11.08
C PRO A 62 -5.12 43.04 -10.26
N GLU A 63 -3.96 43.70 -10.09
CA GLU A 63 -3.89 45.00 -9.39
C GLU A 63 -4.65 46.10 -10.13
N THR A 64 -4.68 46.04 -11.47
CA THR A 64 -5.46 46.97 -12.30
C THR A 64 -6.95 46.96 -11.97
N GLU A 65 -7.48 45.80 -11.55
CA GLU A 65 -8.87 45.65 -11.13
C GLU A 65 -9.08 46.19 -9.70
N VAL A 66 -8.08 46.04 -8.83
CA VAL A 66 -8.07 46.66 -7.48
C VAL A 66 -8.10 48.18 -7.60
N GLU A 67 -7.30 48.76 -8.48
CA GLU A 67 -7.26 50.19 -8.76
C GLU A 67 -8.60 50.69 -9.33
N ARG A 68 -9.16 49.96 -10.31
CA ARG A 68 -10.45 50.31 -10.95
C ARG A 68 -11.63 50.30 -9.97
N VAL A 69 -11.66 49.32 -9.07
CA VAL A 69 -12.75 49.16 -8.09
C VAL A 69 -12.50 49.98 -6.83
N GLY A 70 -11.24 50.30 -6.52
CA GLY A 70 -10.82 51.02 -5.31
C GLY A 70 -10.93 50.18 -4.03
N ARG A 71 -10.87 48.85 -4.13
CA ARG A 71 -11.01 47.93 -2.98
C ARG A 71 -10.13 46.69 -3.13
N GLN A 72 -9.43 46.33 -2.05
CA GLN A 72 -8.62 45.11 -1.99
C GLN A 72 -9.50 43.83 -2.04
N PRO A 73 -9.07 42.78 -2.76
CA PRO A 73 -9.79 41.52 -2.81
C PRO A 73 -9.65 40.78 -1.46
N VAL A 74 -10.66 39.98 -1.12
CA VAL A 74 -10.54 39.01 -0.02
C VAL A 74 -10.18 37.68 -0.64
N LEU A 75 -8.95 37.23 -0.40
CA LEU A 75 -8.43 36.00 -0.97
C LEU A 75 -8.62 34.83 0.00
N GLY A 76 -9.04 33.69 -0.52
CA GLY A 76 -9.25 32.46 0.23
C GLY A 76 -7.96 31.90 0.84
N MET A 77 -8.12 31.11 1.90
CA MET A 77 -7.00 30.48 2.63
C MET A 77 -6.89 28.97 2.36
N THR A 78 -7.88 28.37 1.70
CA THR A 78 -7.99 26.93 1.48
C THR A 78 -8.75 26.66 0.18
N PRO A 79 -8.45 25.57 -0.54
CA PRO A 79 -9.22 25.18 -1.72
C PRO A 79 -10.63 24.74 -1.33
N ILE A 80 -11.61 25.12 -2.15
CA ILE A 80 -13.01 24.74 -1.98
C ILE A 80 -13.35 23.74 -3.09
N PRO A 81 -13.97 22.58 -2.78
CA PRO A 81 -14.46 21.65 -3.80
C PRO A 81 -15.36 22.35 -4.82
N GLY A 82 -15.12 22.12 -6.11
CA GLY A 82 -15.81 22.77 -7.22
C GLY A 82 -15.33 24.17 -7.60
N ASP A 83 -14.38 24.76 -6.85
CA ASP A 83 -13.92 26.13 -7.07
C ASP A 83 -12.40 26.22 -7.18
N VAL A 84 -11.76 25.29 -7.91
CA VAL A 84 -10.32 25.34 -8.20
C VAL A 84 -10.11 25.44 -9.71
N ASP A 85 -9.43 26.50 -10.16
CA ASP A 85 -9.18 26.77 -11.58
C ASP A 85 -8.01 25.93 -12.10
N ILE A 86 -6.95 25.79 -11.30
CA ILE A 86 -5.73 25.07 -11.68
C ILE A 86 -5.34 24.13 -10.53
N LEU A 87 -5.21 22.83 -10.84
CA LEU A 87 -4.64 21.86 -9.92
C LEU A 87 -3.30 21.33 -10.46
N ILE A 88 -2.26 21.37 -9.63
CA ILE A 88 -0.94 20.82 -9.93
C ILE A 88 -0.66 19.68 -8.96
N ALA A 89 -0.43 18.47 -9.46
CA ALA A 89 -0.12 17.29 -8.67
C ALA A 89 1.30 16.79 -8.97
N ALA A 90 2.18 16.86 -7.95
CA ALA A 90 3.55 16.35 -8.03
C ALA A 90 3.64 14.83 -7.82
N GLU A 91 2.51 14.12 -7.74
CA GLU A 91 2.41 12.65 -7.70
C GLU A 91 1.03 12.20 -8.23
N LEU A 92 0.96 11.06 -8.91
CA LEU A 92 -0.27 10.60 -9.57
C LEU A 92 -1.42 10.25 -8.61
N VAL A 93 -1.14 9.59 -7.49
CA VAL A 93 -2.13 9.28 -6.45
C VAL A 93 -2.67 10.56 -5.82
N GLU A 94 -1.83 11.60 -5.71
CA GLU A 94 -2.29 12.91 -5.26
C GLU A 94 -3.24 13.58 -6.24
N ALA A 95 -3.05 13.40 -7.55
CA ALA A 95 -4.02 13.81 -8.55
C ALA A 95 -5.36 13.06 -8.35
N GLY A 96 -5.31 11.74 -8.17
CA GLY A 96 -6.49 10.92 -7.88
C GLY A 96 -7.23 11.34 -6.60
N ARG A 97 -6.50 11.67 -5.53
CA ARG A 97 -7.09 12.20 -4.29
C ARG A 97 -7.71 13.58 -4.46
N ALA A 98 -7.13 14.44 -5.29
CA ALA A 98 -7.71 15.74 -5.59
C ALA A 98 -9.05 15.61 -6.33
N VAL A 99 -9.16 14.65 -7.25
CA VAL A 99 -10.45 14.28 -7.89
C VAL A 99 -11.46 13.81 -6.83
N GLN A 100 -11.06 12.88 -5.95
CA GLN A 100 -11.95 12.39 -4.88
C GLN A 100 -12.42 13.49 -3.90
N ARG A 101 -11.57 14.50 -3.65
CA ARG A 101 -11.90 15.67 -2.82
C ARG A 101 -12.78 16.70 -3.54
N GLY A 102 -13.06 16.51 -4.84
CA GLY A 102 -13.83 17.44 -5.65
C GLY A 102 -13.07 18.72 -6.02
N PHE A 103 -11.74 18.73 -5.92
CA PHE A 103 -10.91 19.87 -6.35
C PHE A 103 -10.72 19.92 -7.88
N VAL A 104 -11.02 18.83 -8.57
CA VAL A 104 -10.93 18.77 -10.03
C VAL A 104 -12.34 18.57 -10.57
N THR A 105 -12.80 19.51 -11.40
CA THR A 105 -14.10 19.41 -12.06
C THR A 105 -14.01 19.57 -13.58
N PRO A 106 -14.92 18.91 -14.33
CA PRO A 106 -14.84 18.85 -15.79
C PRO A 106 -15.18 20.18 -16.47
N ASP A 107 -15.84 21.10 -15.77
CA ASP A 107 -16.27 22.40 -16.28
C ASP A 107 -15.24 23.52 -16.06
N LYS A 108 -14.34 23.35 -15.09
CA LYS A 108 -13.48 24.42 -14.58
C LYS A 108 -11.99 24.11 -14.61
N THR A 109 -11.58 22.97 -14.09
CA THR A 109 -10.19 22.77 -13.64
C THR A 109 -9.24 22.38 -14.77
N THR A 110 -8.14 23.12 -14.91
CA THR A 110 -6.94 22.67 -15.65
C THR A 110 -6.06 21.85 -14.71
N LEU A 111 -5.85 20.58 -15.05
CA LEU A 111 -5.09 19.63 -14.25
C LEU A 111 -3.70 19.37 -14.84
N ILE A 112 -2.65 19.60 -14.06
CA ILE A 112 -1.26 19.29 -14.40
C ILE A 112 -0.80 18.21 -13.43
N ALA A 113 -0.52 17.00 -13.91
CA ALA A 113 -0.15 15.89 -13.06
C ALA A 113 1.08 15.15 -13.59
N THR A 114 2.03 14.81 -12.72
CA THR A 114 3.05 13.84 -13.09
C THR A 114 2.46 12.43 -13.14
N THR A 115 2.85 11.63 -14.15
CA THR A 115 2.53 10.20 -14.20
C THR A 115 3.52 9.37 -13.37
N HIS A 116 4.63 9.98 -12.95
CA HIS A 116 5.62 9.32 -12.10
C HIS A 116 5.01 8.89 -10.77
N ARG A 117 5.40 7.69 -10.32
CA ARG A 117 4.93 7.13 -9.07
C ARG A 117 5.99 7.21 -7.99
N ALA A 118 5.67 7.94 -6.94
CA ALA A 118 6.46 7.97 -5.73
C ALA A 118 5.64 7.30 -4.62
N TYR A 119 5.74 5.97 -4.57
CA TYR A 119 4.84 5.10 -3.81
C TYR A 119 4.67 5.51 -2.35
N THR A 120 3.41 5.62 -1.92
CA THR A 120 3.03 5.95 -0.55
C THR A 120 3.45 4.86 0.43
N VAL A 121 3.48 5.19 1.74
CA VAL A 121 3.76 4.20 2.78
C VAL A 121 2.77 3.03 2.73
N ALA A 122 1.49 3.29 2.41
CA ALA A 122 0.47 2.26 2.30
C ALA A 122 0.72 1.31 1.11
N GLU A 123 1.20 1.83 -0.02
CA GLU A 123 1.52 1.04 -1.21
C GLU A 123 2.80 0.22 -1.02
N LYS A 124 3.82 0.80 -0.37
CA LYS A 124 5.08 0.12 0.00
C LYS A 124 4.90 -0.99 1.05
N GLN A 125 3.75 -1.06 1.68
CA GLN A 125 3.44 -2.04 2.75
C GLN A 125 2.77 -3.31 2.23
N GLN A 126 2.31 -3.35 0.98
CA GLN A 126 1.66 -4.55 0.44
C GLN A 126 2.68 -5.55 -0.13
N LEU A 127 2.32 -6.83 -0.10
CA LEU A 127 3.11 -7.88 -0.73
C LEU A 127 2.69 -7.99 -2.20
N GLY A 128 3.66 -7.77 -3.09
CA GLY A 128 3.43 -7.67 -4.51
C GLY A 128 3.19 -6.23 -5.00
N ASN A 129 2.53 -6.08 -6.15
CA ASN A 129 2.11 -4.76 -6.64
C ASN A 129 0.98 -4.21 -5.75
N GLY A 130 1.37 -3.41 -4.76
CA GLY A 130 0.46 -2.68 -3.86
C GLY A 130 0.04 -1.31 -4.37
N LEU A 131 0.43 -0.99 -5.59
CA LEU A 131 0.23 0.31 -6.20
C LEU A 131 -1.23 0.46 -6.56
N ALA A 132 -1.78 1.65 -6.30
CA ALA A 132 -3.00 2.01 -6.99
C ALA A 132 -2.75 1.93 -8.51
N ASP A 133 -3.70 1.39 -9.27
CA ASP A 133 -3.56 1.19 -10.71
C ASP A 133 -3.35 2.56 -11.39
N GLY A 134 -2.11 2.83 -11.81
CA GLY A 134 -1.72 4.12 -12.34
C GLY A 134 -2.47 4.46 -13.63
N ALA A 135 -2.77 3.44 -14.44
CA ALA A 135 -3.54 3.63 -15.67
C ALA A 135 -4.98 4.04 -15.35
N LYS A 136 -5.64 3.34 -14.40
CA LYS A 136 -6.99 3.72 -13.96
C LYS A 136 -7.05 5.10 -13.29
N ILE A 137 -6.05 5.45 -12.48
CA ILE A 137 -6.00 6.79 -11.88
C ILE A 137 -5.83 7.85 -12.97
N LEU A 138 -4.90 7.64 -13.91
CA LEU A 138 -4.66 8.58 -15.00
C LEU A 138 -5.90 8.75 -15.89
N GLU A 139 -6.63 7.65 -16.16
CA GLU A 139 -7.91 7.70 -16.87
C GLU A 139 -8.96 8.50 -16.11
N ALA A 140 -9.16 8.23 -14.82
CA ALA A 140 -10.11 8.96 -13.98
C ALA A 140 -9.77 10.46 -13.86
N VAL A 141 -8.48 10.78 -13.74
CA VAL A 141 -7.94 12.14 -13.70
C VAL A 141 -8.20 12.88 -15.01
N ARG A 142 -7.97 12.23 -16.16
CA ARG A 142 -8.26 12.81 -17.48
C ARG A 142 -9.75 13.05 -17.70
N GLN A 143 -10.62 12.17 -17.21
CA GLN A 143 -12.07 12.31 -17.32
C GLN A 143 -12.65 13.37 -16.38
N ALA A 144 -12.05 13.58 -15.21
CA ALA A 144 -12.55 14.50 -14.19
C ALA A 144 -12.17 15.97 -14.44
N ALA A 145 -11.15 16.26 -15.24
CA ALA A 145 -10.66 17.62 -15.49
C ALA A 145 -11.19 18.21 -16.80
N LYS A 146 -11.35 19.54 -16.85
CA LYS A 146 -11.67 20.28 -18.08
C LYS A 146 -10.57 20.11 -19.14
N SER A 147 -9.31 20.19 -18.69
CA SER A 147 -8.12 19.93 -19.49
C SER A 147 -7.07 19.25 -18.61
N CYS A 148 -6.29 18.35 -19.19
CA CYS A 148 -5.30 17.58 -18.45
C CYS A 148 -3.99 17.51 -19.22
N VAL A 149 -2.89 17.95 -18.58
CA VAL A 149 -1.51 17.71 -19.01
C VAL A 149 -0.90 16.70 -18.05
N ALA A 150 -0.57 15.52 -18.56
CA ALA A 150 0.03 14.47 -17.74
C ALA A 150 1.11 13.68 -18.49
N PHE A 151 2.32 13.68 -17.92
CA PHE A 151 3.50 12.94 -18.39
C PHE A 151 4.51 12.70 -17.25
N ASP A 152 5.57 11.91 -17.46
CA ASP A 152 6.57 11.60 -16.42
C ASP A 152 7.49 12.82 -16.18
N MET A 153 7.00 13.74 -15.35
CA MET A 153 7.68 14.99 -15.02
C MET A 153 8.91 14.77 -14.14
N GLU A 154 8.97 13.68 -13.38
CA GLU A 154 10.13 13.35 -12.56
C GLU A 154 11.27 12.82 -13.43
N GLN A 155 10.97 11.97 -14.42
CA GLN A 155 11.93 11.52 -15.42
C GLN A 155 12.51 12.71 -16.19
N LEU A 156 11.64 13.62 -16.65
CA LEU A 156 12.09 14.81 -17.36
C LEU A 156 12.98 15.71 -16.49
N ALA A 157 12.69 15.82 -15.19
CA ALA A 157 13.53 16.54 -14.24
C ALA A 157 14.91 15.86 -14.09
N ARG A 158 14.96 14.53 -13.98
CA ARG A 158 16.22 13.76 -13.89
C ARG A 158 17.08 13.90 -15.14
N GLU A 159 16.49 13.80 -16.33
CA GLU A 159 17.19 13.94 -17.61
C GLU A 159 17.86 15.32 -17.74
N ASN A 160 17.25 16.35 -17.16
CA ASN A 160 17.77 17.71 -17.14
C ASN A 160 18.60 18.05 -15.89
N SER A 161 18.90 17.05 -15.03
CA SER A 161 19.62 17.24 -13.76
C SER A 161 19.01 18.34 -12.88
N SER A 162 17.68 18.35 -12.80
CA SER A 162 16.88 19.42 -12.21
C SER A 162 15.87 18.87 -11.20
N VAL A 163 14.99 19.74 -10.70
CA VAL A 163 13.94 19.41 -9.72
C VAL A 163 12.57 19.38 -10.39
N ILE A 164 11.66 18.53 -9.87
CA ILE A 164 10.29 18.39 -10.42
C ILE A 164 9.52 19.72 -10.41
N SER A 165 9.78 20.62 -9.45
CA SER A 165 9.15 21.94 -9.42
C SER A 165 9.43 22.78 -10.67
N SER A 166 10.62 22.67 -11.29
CA SER A 166 10.95 23.37 -12.53
C SER A 166 10.17 22.81 -13.73
N VAL A 167 9.97 21.49 -13.76
CA VAL A 167 9.16 20.82 -14.79
C VAL A 167 7.68 21.16 -14.63
N LEU A 168 7.14 21.11 -13.41
CA LEU A 168 5.76 21.49 -13.12
C LEU A 168 5.49 22.96 -13.48
N PHE A 169 6.45 23.85 -13.20
CA PHE A 169 6.35 25.27 -13.55
C PHE A 169 6.39 25.49 -15.08
N GLY A 170 7.24 24.74 -15.80
CA GLY A 170 7.27 24.74 -17.26
C GLY A 170 5.98 24.19 -17.88
N ALA A 171 5.44 23.10 -17.33
CA ALA A 171 4.16 22.57 -17.75
C ALA A 171 3.02 23.58 -17.51
N LEU A 172 3.01 24.27 -16.37
CA LEU A 172 2.05 25.35 -16.09
C LEU A 172 2.12 26.46 -17.12
N ALA A 173 3.32 26.97 -17.43
CA ALA A 173 3.51 27.95 -18.49
C ALA A 173 3.03 27.43 -19.86
N GLY A 174 3.27 26.16 -20.16
CA GLY A 174 2.88 25.54 -21.43
C GLY A 174 1.38 25.34 -21.61
N THR A 175 0.60 25.24 -20.51
CA THR A 175 -0.88 25.17 -20.60
C THR A 175 -1.52 26.49 -21.02
N GLY A 176 -0.84 27.62 -20.79
CA GLY A 176 -1.44 28.95 -20.95
C GLY A 176 -2.57 29.26 -19.96
N ALA A 177 -2.71 28.48 -18.88
CA ALA A 177 -3.77 28.66 -17.89
C ALA A 177 -3.61 29.94 -17.05
N LEU A 178 -2.40 30.51 -16.99
CA LEU A 178 -2.13 31.80 -16.38
C LEU A 178 -1.92 32.88 -17.45
N PRO A 179 -2.37 34.12 -17.21
CA PRO A 179 -2.30 35.22 -18.19
C PRO A 179 -0.91 35.89 -18.23
N PHE A 180 0.17 35.09 -18.18
CA PHE A 180 1.55 35.59 -18.11
C PHE A 180 2.37 35.09 -19.30
N ALA A 181 3.24 35.95 -19.82
CA ALA A 181 4.19 35.58 -20.85
C ALA A 181 5.28 34.64 -20.30
N ARG A 182 5.82 33.77 -21.16
CA ARG A 182 6.89 32.82 -20.82
C ARG A 182 8.09 33.49 -20.15
N ASP A 183 8.49 34.67 -20.60
CA ASP A 183 9.64 35.41 -20.05
C ASP A 183 9.48 35.73 -18.56
N GLY A 184 8.25 35.96 -18.09
CA GLY A 184 7.95 36.16 -16.68
C GLY A 184 8.25 34.91 -15.85
N PHE A 185 7.88 33.73 -16.34
CA PHE A 185 8.21 32.46 -15.67
C PHE A 185 9.72 32.25 -15.61
N GLU A 186 10.43 32.49 -16.72
CA GLU A 186 11.89 32.36 -16.72
C GLU A 186 12.57 33.36 -15.78
N ALA A 187 12.04 34.58 -15.67
CA ALA A 187 12.51 35.59 -14.71
C ALA A 187 12.33 35.12 -13.26
N ALA A 188 11.21 34.49 -12.91
CA ALA A 188 10.99 33.92 -11.57
C ALA A 188 12.03 32.83 -11.22
N ILE A 189 12.38 31.96 -12.18
CA ILE A 189 13.45 30.96 -11.99
C ILE A 189 14.81 31.65 -11.76
N ARG A 190 15.13 32.68 -12.57
CA ARG A 190 16.39 33.43 -12.45
C ARG A 190 16.50 34.14 -11.09
N ALA A 191 15.41 34.74 -10.61
CA ALA A 191 15.35 35.41 -9.32
C ALA A 191 15.58 34.44 -8.14
N GLY A 192 15.15 33.18 -8.28
CA GLY A 192 15.40 32.15 -7.27
C GLY A 192 16.88 31.78 -7.06
N GLY A 193 17.76 32.08 -8.03
CA GLY A 193 19.23 32.01 -7.90
C GLY A 193 19.86 30.61 -7.74
N ILE A 194 19.08 29.56 -7.48
CA ILE A 194 19.57 28.19 -7.25
C ILE A 194 19.47 27.39 -8.54
N ALA A 195 20.60 26.82 -8.99
CA ALA A 195 20.66 25.90 -10.13
C ALA A 195 19.92 26.41 -11.39
N VAL A 196 20.03 27.72 -11.67
CA VAL A 196 19.22 28.43 -12.67
C VAL A 196 19.30 27.79 -14.06
N ALA A 197 20.49 27.41 -14.51
CA ALA A 197 20.67 26.84 -15.85
C ALA A 197 19.94 25.49 -16.03
N THR A 198 20.08 24.56 -15.08
CA THR A 198 19.39 23.26 -15.11
C THR A 198 17.88 23.41 -14.90
N ASN A 199 17.45 24.37 -14.09
CA ASN A 199 16.04 24.68 -13.88
C ASN A 199 15.38 25.25 -15.14
N LEU A 200 16.05 26.16 -15.86
CA LEU A 200 15.57 26.71 -17.13
C LEU A 200 15.52 25.64 -18.23
N ALA A 201 16.51 24.74 -18.30
CA ALA A 201 16.50 23.62 -19.24
C ALA A 201 15.30 22.68 -19.01
N ALA A 202 15.06 22.29 -17.76
CA ALA A 202 13.93 21.46 -17.40
C ALA A 202 12.58 22.16 -17.63
N PHE A 203 12.48 23.45 -17.31
CA PHE A 203 11.31 24.29 -17.59
C PHE A 203 10.99 24.32 -19.08
N ASP A 204 11.99 24.57 -19.92
CA ASP A 204 11.84 24.68 -21.37
C ASP A 204 11.41 23.35 -22.01
N ALA A 205 12.00 22.23 -21.57
CA ALA A 205 11.58 20.90 -22.00
C ALA A 205 10.11 20.61 -21.64
N ALA A 206 9.71 20.95 -20.42
CA ALA A 206 8.34 20.76 -19.94
C ALA A 206 7.32 21.67 -20.63
N TYR A 207 7.70 22.93 -20.90
CA TYR A 207 6.88 23.90 -21.61
C TYR A 207 6.52 23.40 -23.01
N ARG A 208 7.53 22.96 -23.79
CA ARG A 208 7.29 22.40 -25.14
C ARG A 208 6.42 21.16 -25.08
N ARG A 209 6.69 20.25 -24.13
CA ARG A 209 5.93 19.01 -23.95
C ARG A 209 4.46 19.28 -23.66
N ALA A 210 4.17 20.23 -22.75
CA ALA A 210 2.82 20.62 -22.37
C ALA A 210 2.05 21.26 -23.53
N GLN A 211 2.70 22.10 -24.35
CA GLN A 211 2.07 22.71 -25.54
C GLN A 211 1.67 21.69 -26.59
N GLN A 212 2.48 20.66 -26.80
CA GLN A 212 2.20 19.62 -27.78
C GLN A 212 1.09 18.67 -27.33
N ASN A 213 0.74 18.69 -26.03
CA ASN A 213 -0.22 17.80 -25.36
C ASN A 213 -0.08 16.33 -25.79
N LEU A 214 1.17 15.90 -26.00
CA LEU A 214 1.46 14.56 -26.46
C LEU A 214 1.14 13.57 -25.34
N PRO A 215 0.28 12.57 -25.58
CA PRO A 215 0.08 11.52 -24.60
C PRO A 215 1.41 10.81 -24.37
N ASP A 216 1.79 10.66 -23.10
CA ASP A 216 2.79 9.66 -22.75
C ASP A 216 2.27 8.26 -23.11
N PRO A 217 3.17 7.32 -23.41
CA PRO A 217 2.82 5.90 -23.38
C PRO A 217 2.08 5.63 -22.08
N THR A 218 0.93 4.93 -22.16
CA THR A 218 0.24 4.45 -20.96
C THR A 218 1.30 3.81 -20.07
N PRO A 219 1.46 4.24 -18.81
CA PRO A 219 2.40 3.59 -17.92
C PRO A 219 2.13 2.09 -18.00
N ALA A 220 3.17 1.30 -18.31
CA ALA A 220 3.03 -0.13 -18.44
C ALA A 220 2.26 -0.61 -17.20
N PRO A 221 1.19 -1.42 -17.36
CA PRO A 221 0.51 -1.95 -16.20
C PRO A 221 1.57 -2.63 -15.35
N ASP A 222 1.68 -2.25 -14.07
CA ASP A 222 2.57 -2.91 -13.09
C ASP A 222 2.11 -4.38 -12.81
N ASP A 223 1.33 -4.97 -13.71
CA ASP A 223 0.69 -6.27 -13.63
C ASP A 223 1.53 -7.32 -14.34
N GLU A 224 2.53 -7.82 -13.62
CA GLU A 224 2.54 -9.19 -13.13
C GLU A 224 3.84 -9.40 -12.37
N LEU A 225 3.74 -9.91 -11.15
CA LEU A 225 4.94 -10.32 -10.43
C LEU A 225 5.57 -11.45 -11.24
N VAL A 226 6.77 -11.19 -11.77
CA VAL A 226 7.42 -12.13 -12.67
C VAL A 226 7.88 -13.35 -11.89
N VAL A 227 7.48 -14.54 -12.34
CA VAL A 227 8.03 -15.79 -11.81
C VAL A 227 9.49 -15.89 -12.25
N PRO A 228 10.46 -15.95 -11.33
CA PRO A 228 11.86 -16.03 -11.72
C PRO A 228 12.11 -17.32 -12.51
N ALA A 229 12.89 -17.24 -13.60
CA ALA A 229 13.23 -18.41 -14.40
C ALA A 229 14.06 -19.44 -13.60
N LYS A 230 14.95 -18.96 -12.73
CA LYS A 230 15.84 -19.77 -11.89
C LYS A 230 16.09 -19.04 -10.56
N ALA A 231 16.23 -19.79 -9.47
CA ALA A 231 16.63 -19.25 -8.18
C ALA A 231 18.16 -19.18 -8.02
N ALA A 232 18.64 -18.22 -7.22
CA ALA A 232 20.07 -18.03 -6.96
C ALA A 232 20.72 -19.16 -6.14
N THR A 233 19.93 -19.99 -5.45
CA THR A 233 20.41 -21.07 -4.58
C THR A 233 19.64 -22.37 -4.84
N ALA A 234 20.25 -23.52 -4.52
CA ALA A 234 19.58 -24.82 -4.64
C ALA A 234 18.33 -24.95 -3.75
N ALA A 235 18.37 -24.38 -2.54
CA ALA A 235 17.20 -24.35 -1.65
C ALA A 235 16.07 -23.49 -2.22
N GLY A 236 16.39 -22.31 -2.75
CA GLY A 236 15.42 -21.47 -3.45
C GLY A 236 14.86 -22.13 -4.72
N GLN A 237 15.68 -22.91 -5.44
CA GLN A 237 15.27 -23.61 -6.65
C GLN A 237 14.22 -24.69 -6.34
N ARG A 238 14.39 -25.44 -5.24
CA ARG A 238 13.37 -26.39 -4.76
C ARG A 238 12.04 -25.72 -4.42
N LEU A 239 12.07 -24.54 -3.80
CA LEU A 239 10.85 -23.78 -3.52
C LEU A 239 10.18 -23.31 -4.81
N LEU A 240 10.94 -22.79 -5.76
CA LEU A 240 10.44 -22.34 -7.06
C LEU A 240 9.78 -23.49 -7.85
N GLU A 241 10.40 -24.67 -7.85
CA GLU A 241 9.84 -25.87 -8.49
C GLU A 241 8.54 -26.33 -7.80
N ARG A 242 8.49 -26.29 -6.46
CA ARG A 242 7.26 -26.55 -5.71
C ARG A 242 6.14 -25.57 -6.08
N VAL A 243 6.46 -24.27 -6.20
CA VAL A 243 5.48 -23.25 -6.62
C VAL A 243 4.92 -23.55 -8.01
N ARG A 244 5.80 -23.82 -8.98
CA ARG A 244 5.39 -24.14 -10.37
C ARG A 244 4.53 -25.40 -10.46
N LYS A 245 4.83 -26.40 -9.63
CA LYS A 245 4.12 -27.68 -9.62
C LYS A 245 2.75 -27.59 -8.94
N ASN A 246 2.67 -26.89 -7.82
CA ASN A 246 1.52 -27.00 -6.91
C ASN A 246 0.53 -25.82 -7.02
N PHE A 247 0.88 -24.74 -7.72
CA PHE A 247 0.04 -23.54 -7.81
C PHE A 247 -0.20 -23.07 -9.25
N PRO A 248 -1.37 -22.49 -9.54
CA PRO A 248 -1.73 -21.96 -10.87
C PRO A 248 -0.88 -20.73 -11.22
N GLU A 249 -0.60 -20.55 -12.51
CA GLU A 249 0.32 -19.51 -13.03
C GLU A 249 0.01 -18.11 -12.50
N ASN A 250 -1.28 -17.75 -12.46
CA ASN A 250 -1.76 -16.46 -11.98
C ASN A 250 -1.50 -16.17 -10.48
N CYS A 251 -1.08 -17.16 -9.70
CA CYS A 251 -0.68 -17.03 -8.30
C CYS A 251 0.84 -17.06 -8.10
N GLN A 252 1.59 -17.69 -9.02
CA GLN A 252 2.99 -18.05 -8.80
C GLN A 252 3.89 -16.85 -8.54
N GLY A 253 3.69 -15.74 -9.26
CA GLY A 253 4.45 -14.51 -9.10
C GLY A 253 4.39 -13.94 -7.68
N LEU A 254 3.17 -13.86 -7.15
CA LEU A 254 2.90 -13.37 -5.80
C LEU A 254 3.48 -14.30 -4.73
N ILE A 255 3.34 -15.61 -4.92
CA ILE A 255 3.89 -16.61 -4.01
C ILE A 255 5.43 -16.53 -3.98
N CYS A 256 6.07 -16.31 -5.13
CA CYS A 256 7.52 -16.12 -5.22
C CYS A 256 7.99 -14.88 -4.44
N GLU A 257 7.26 -13.77 -4.50
CA GLU A 257 7.55 -12.60 -3.66
C GLU A 257 7.36 -12.90 -2.16
N GLY A 258 6.32 -13.66 -1.81
CA GLY A 258 6.10 -14.14 -0.44
C GLY A 258 7.29 -14.94 0.07
N ILE A 259 7.76 -15.89 -0.73
CA ILE A 259 8.97 -16.68 -0.43
C ILE A 259 10.18 -15.77 -0.25
N ARG A 260 10.43 -14.84 -1.18
CA ARG A 260 11.59 -13.93 -1.11
C ARG A 260 11.56 -13.11 0.18
N GLN A 261 10.40 -12.57 0.55
CA GLN A 261 10.23 -11.81 1.79
C GLN A 261 10.45 -12.68 3.03
N LEU A 262 9.95 -13.92 3.04
CA LEU A 262 10.07 -14.82 4.19
C LEU A 262 11.47 -15.42 4.36
N VAL A 263 12.17 -15.67 3.25
CA VAL A 263 13.60 -16.02 3.26
C VAL A 263 14.44 -14.85 3.76
N ASP A 264 14.15 -13.61 3.32
CA ASP A 264 14.80 -12.41 3.86
C ASP A 264 14.42 -12.14 5.32
N TYR A 265 13.21 -12.52 5.74
CA TYR A 265 12.76 -12.36 7.11
C TYR A 265 13.43 -13.37 8.05
N GLN A 266 13.36 -14.67 7.73
CA GLN A 266 13.76 -15.76 8.62
C GLN A 266 14.73 -16.75 7.93
N ASP A 267 14.26 -17.63 7.06
CA ASP A 267 15.05 -18.65 6.35
C ASP A 267 14.17 -19.43 5.34
N PHE A 268 14.78 -20.39 4.62
CA PHE A 268 14.08 -21.25 3.66
C PHE A 268 13.05 -22.18 4.31
N ASP A 269 13.29 -22.65 5.53
CA ASP A 269 12.34 -23.52 6.25
C ASP A 269 11.07 -22.76 6.62
N TYR A 270 11.20 -21.48 6.96
CA TYR A 270 10.04 -20.62 7.22
C TYR A 270 9.23 -20.32 5.94
N ALA A 271 9.91 -20.21 4.79
CA ALA A 271 9.22 -20.13 3.50
C ALA A 271 8.53 -21.45 3.12
N GLN A 272 9.04 -22.61 3.53
CA GLN A 272 8.33 -23.88 3.38
C GLN A 272 7.04 -23.91 4.21
N LEU A 273 7.09 -23.47 5.47
CA LEU A 273 5.89 -23.37 6.31
C LEU A 273 4.80 -22.48 5.69
N TYR A 274 5.21 -21.41 4.99
CA TYR A 274 4.29 -20.57 4.24
C TYR A 274 3.60 -21.32 3.09
N LEU A 275 4.37 -22.10 2.31
CA LEU A 275 3.80 -22.94 1.25
C LEU A 275 2.88 -24.02 1.82
N ASP A 276 3.27 -24.68 2.92
CA ASP A 276 2.44 -25.71 3.57
C ASP A 276 1.09 -25.14 4.00
N ARG A 277 1.08 -23.92 4.55
CA ARG A 277 -0.15 -23.21 4.93
C ARG A 277 -0.99 -22.80 3.74
N LEU A 278 -0.34 -22.29 2.69
CA LEU A 278 -1.04 -21.83 1.50
C LEU A 278 -1.66 -23.00 0.72
N GLU A 279 -1.00 -24.14 0.66
CA GLU A 279 -1.52 -25.37 0.04
C GLU A 279 -2.80 -25.85 0.72
N ARG A 280 -2.96 -25.68 2.05
CA ARG A 280 -4.21 -26.02 2.76
C ARG A 280 -5.40 -25.21 2.26
N VAL A 281 -5.18 -23.92 1.95
CA VAL A 281 -6.23 -23.03 1.42
C VAL A 281 -6.49 -23.36 -0.05
N PHE A 282 -5.42 -23.54 -0.84
CA PHE A 282 -5.54 -23.88 -2.25
C PHE A 282 -6.30 -25.20 -2.48
N ALA A 283 -6.02 -26.24 -1.67
CA ALA A 283 -6.71 -27.53 -1.74
C ALA A 283 -8.23 -27.41 -1.49
N LYS A 284 -8.66 -26.40 -0.73
CA LYS A 284 -10.07 -26.14 -0.44
C LYS A 284 -10.75 -25.32 -1.53
N GLU A 285 -10.02 -24.42 -2.17
CA GLU A 285 -10.46 -23.69 -3.36
C GLU A 285 -10.52 -24.60 -4.60
N ASN A 286 -9.71 -25.66 -4.65
CA ASN A 286 -9.66 -26.63 -5.75
C ASN A 286 -9.71 -28.10 -5.25
N PRO A 287 -10.90 -28.65 -4.96
CA PRO A 287 -11.03 -30.03 -4.45
C PRO A 287 -10.70 -31.13 -5.48
N ALA A 288 -10.35 -30.78 -6.73
CA ALA A 288 -9.89 -31.73 -7.74
C ALA A 288 -8.37 -32.04 -7.66
N ALA A 289 -7.62 -31.38 -6.77
CA ALA A 289 -6.21 -31.69 -6.55
C ALA A 289 -6.07 -32.91 -5.62
N PRO A 290 -5.37 -33.99 -6.02
CA PRO A 290 -5.13 -35.12 -5.13
C PRO A 290 -4.30 -34.67 -3.92
N PRO A 291 -4.60 -35.16 -2.70
CA PRO A 291 -3.84 -34.80 -1.51
C PRO A 291 -2.36 -35.18 -1.69
N ALA A 292 -1.46 -34.25 -1.36
CA ALA A 292 -0.03 -34.52 -1.32
C ALA A 292 0.23 -35.64 -0.29
N ALA A 293 0.80 -36.75 -0.76
CA ALA A 293 1.16 -37.88 0.09
C ALA A 293 2.12 -37.43 1.20
N THR A 294 1.68 -37.54 2.44
CA THR A 294 2.54 -37.49 3.62
C THR A 294 3.27 -38.82 3.73
N ASP A 295 4.54 -38.87 3.32
CA ASP A 295 5.41 -40.00 3.60
C ASP A 295 5.75 -40.03 5.10
N ALA A 296 4.95 -40.77 5.86
CA ALA A 296 5.32 -41.26 7.17
C ALA A 296 5.92 -42.66 7.01
N THR A 297 7.24 -42.74 6.84
CA THR A 297 7.99 -43.99 7.01
C THR A 297 7.97 -44.40 8.49
N THR A 298 7.26 -45.49 8.81
CA THR A 298 7.60 -46.34 9.95
C THR A 298 7.68 -47.79 9.46
N SER A 299 8.82 -48.39 9.74
CA SER A 299 9.20 -49.79 9.55
C SER A 299 8.19 -50.78 10.14
N GLU A 300 7.77 -51.81 9.38
CA GLU A 300 8.07 -53.22 9.66
C GLU A 300 7.30 -54.21 8.75
N ASN A 301 8.02 -55.29 8.44
CA ASN A 301 7.60 -56.64 8.03
C ASN A 301 7.32 -56.98 6.56
N ALA A 302 8.25 -57.81 6.08
CA ALA A 302 8.24 -58.62 4.89
C ALA A 302 7.18 -59.73 4.91
N VAL A 303 6.81 -60.22 3.72
CA VAL A 303 6.98 -61.62 3.27
C VAL A 303 6.00 -61.98 2.11
N THR A 304 6.61 -62.31 0.96
CA THR A 304 6.21 -63.23 -0.13
C THR A 304 5.15 -62.95 -1.22
N LYS A 305 5.61 -63.35 -2.44
CA LYS A 305 4.95 -63.84 -3.68
C LYS A 305 4.56 -62.77 -4.71
N SER A 306 5.30 -62.65 -5.83
CA SER A 306 5.30 -63.50 -7.05
C SER A 306 3.98 -63.38 -7.81
N ALA A 307 3.86 -63.15 -9.12
CA ALA A 307 4.69 -62.90 -10.30
C ALA A 307 3.70 -62.59 -11.47
N ILE A 308 4.19 -62.38 -12.70
CA ILE A 308 3.48 -62.48 -14.02
C ILE A 308 2.68 -61.21 -14.41
N ALA A 309 2.62 -60.70 -15.65
CA ALA A 309 3.39 -60.72 -16.90
C ALA A 309 2.63 -59.71 -17.81
N ASN A 310 3.33 -58.79 -18.48
CA ASN A 310 3.48 -58.67 -19.93
C ASN A 310 2.24 -58.47 -20.83
N SER A 311 2.20 -57.33 -21.55
CA SER A 311 1.90 -57.13 -23.00
C SER A 311 1.39 -55.67 -23.19
N LYS A 312 2.05 -54.75 -23.90
CA LYS A 312 2.36 -54.59 -25.35
C LYS A 312 1.15 -54.68 -26.29
N THR A 313 0.73 -53.52 -26.81
CA THR A 313 0.46 -53.12 -28.22
C THR A 313 -0.13 -51.70 -28.19
N LYS A 314 0.51 -50.61 -28.65
CA LYS A 314 0.86 -50.19 -30.02
C LYS A 314 -0.33 -50.25 -31.00
N GLU A 315 -0.94 -49.09 -31.27
CA GLU A 315 -1.26 -48.67 -32.65
C GLU A 315 -1.61 -47.17 -32.74
N SER A 316 -1.10 -46.58 -33.81
CA SER A 316 -1.26 -45.20 -34.24
C SER A 316 -2.49 -45.06 -35.14
N ALA A 317 -3.20 -43.94 -35.06
CA ALA A 317 -3.83 -43.32 -36.23
C ALA A 317 -4.13 -41.85 -35.95
N ALA A 318 -3.60 -40.99 -36.82
CA ALA A 318 -4.00 -39.60 -36.95
C ALA A 318 -5.21 -39.51 -37.89
N ALA A 319 -6.23 -38.74 -37.52
CA ALA A 319 -7.13 -38.05 -38.46
C ALA A 319 -7.97 -36.99 -37.72
N GLU A 320 -7.82 -35.75 -38.19
CA GLU A 320 -8.87 -34.76 -38.45
C GLU A 320 -9.96 -34.49 -37.40
N ASN A 321 -9.77 -33.36 -36.72
CA ASN A 321 -10.66 -32.18 -36.77
C ASN A 321 -12.18 -32.47 -36.89
N THR A 322 -12.88 -32.47 -35.75
CA THR A 322 -14.30 -32.08 -35.73
C THR A 322 -14.57 -31.34 -34.43
N VAL A 323 -14.87 -30.05 -34.58
CA VAL A 323 -15.42 -29.17 -33.54
C VAL A 323 -16.79 -29.74 -33.15
N ALA A 324 -16.83 -30.48 -32.04
CA ALA A 324 -18.06 -30.91 -31.41
C ALA A 324 -18.18 -30.15 -30.07
N ASN A 325 -19.09 -29.19 -30.10
CA ASN A 325 -19.55 -28.38 -29.00
C ASN A 325 -20.26 -29.30 -27.99
N ASP A 326 -19.54 -29.84 -27.00
CA ASP A 326 -20.16 -30.56 -25.88
C ASP A 326 -20.47 -29.58 -24.75
N SER A 327 -21.66 -28.99 -24.88
CA SER A 327 -22.38 -28.34 -23.80
C SER A 327 -22.85 -29.37 -22.77
N SER A 328 -21.91 -29.96 -22.02
CA SER A 328 -22.25 -30.74 -20.82
C SER A 328 -22.28 -29.79 -19.62
N GLN A 329 -23.51 -29.47 -19.21
CA GLN A 329 -23.87 -28.69 -18.02
C GLN A 329 -23.02 -29.06 -16.80
N ASN A 330 -22.05 -28.21 -16.45
CA ASN A 330 -21.45 -28.22 -15.12
C ASN A 330 -22.54 -27.72 -14.16
N ARG A 331 -23.11 -28.61 -13.36
CA ARG A 331 -24.01 -28.22 -12.27
C ARG A 331 -23.19 -27.39 -11.28
N ASP A 332 -23.28 -26.08 -11.40
CA ASP A 332 -22.65 -25.13 -10.50
C ASP A 332 -23.22 -25.34 -9.09
N HIS A 333 -22.38 -25.89 -8.21
CA HIS A 333 -22.61 -25.81 -6.78
C HIS A 333 -22.51 -24.32 -6.38
N PRO A 334 -23.46 -23.76 -5.62
CA PRO A 334 -23.54 -22.32 -5.32
C PRO A 334 -22.37 -21.73 -4.50
N ASN A 335 -21.33 -22.53 -4.20
CA ASN A 335 -20.15 -22.15 -3.40
C ASN A 335 -18.83 -22.11 -4.17
N ARG A 336 -18.82 -22.25 -5.50
CA ARG A 336 -17.59 -22.06 -6.29
C ARG A 336 -17.41 -20.57 -6.58
N GLY A 337 -16.28 -19.99 -6.17
CA GLY A 337 -15.86 -18.65 -6.59
C GLY A 337 -15.75 -18.56 -8.12
N PRO A 338 -15.75 -17.36 -8.71
CA PRO A 338 -15.71 -17.18 -10.16
C PRO A 338 -14.57 -17.98 -10.78
N SER A 339 -14.96 -18.97 -11.60
CA SER A 339 -14.10 -20.02 -12.15
C SER A 339 -12.88 -19.42 -12.86
N GLY A 340 -11.68 -19.68 -12.32
CA GLY A 340 -10.41 -19.47 -13.03
C GLY A 340 -9.40 -18.53 -12.37
N ASN A 341 -9.79 -17.67 -11.41
CA ASN A 341 -8.88 -16.62 -10.93
C ASN A 341 -8.25 -16.83 -9.54
N HIS A 342 -8.59 -17.92 -8.85
CA HIS A 342 -8.00 -18.31 -7.56
C HIS A 342 -7.88 -17.15 -6.55
N LEU A 343 -8.93 -16.32 -6.46
CA LEU A 343 -8.89 -15.04 -5.74
C LEU A 343 -8.59 -15.23 -4.26
N LEU A 344 -9.10 -16.31 -3.65
CA LEU A 344 -8.87 -16.63 -2.25
C LEU A 344 -7.41 -17.02 -2.02
N THR A 345 -6.86 -17.93 -2.83
CA THR A 345 -5.44 -18.30 -2.76
C THR A 345 -4.54 -17.08 -2.97
N ARG A 346 -4.86 -16.18 -3.91
CA ARG A 346 -4.11 -14.93 -4.12
C ARG A 346 -4.16 -14.01 -2.90
N ALA A 347 -5.36 -13.78 -2.35
CA ALA A 347 -5.53 -12.96 -1.17
C ALA A 347 -4.75 -13.53 0.03
N VAL A 348 -4.89 -14.84 0.29
CA VAL A 348 -4.16 -15.51 1.37
C VAL A 348 -2.66 -15.49 1.11
N ALA A 349 -2.18 -15.77 -0.10
CA ALA A 349 -0.75 -15.73 -0.44
C ALA A 349 -0.12 -14.38 -0.05
N ARG A 350 -0.78 -13.28 -0.39
CA ARG A 350 -0.35 -11.92 -0.02
C ARG A 350 -0.37 -11.71 1.48
N HIS A 351 -1.54 -11.89 2.10
CA HIS A 351 -1.78 -11.51 3.48
C HIS A 351 -1.07 -12.42 4.49
N LEU A 352 -0.94 -13.70 4.18
CA LEU A 352 -0.20 -14.66 4.99
C LEU A 352 1.29 -14.33 5.01
N ALA A 353 1.90 -14.02 3.86
CA ALA A 353 3.32 -13.67 3.82
C ALA A 353 3.61 -12.34 4.55
N LEU A 354 2.69 -11.37 4.51
CA LEU A 354 2.79 -10.13 5.31
C LEU A 354 2.73 -10.42 6.80
N TRP A 355 1.75 -11.23 7.23
CA TRP A 355 1.58 -11.54 8.64
C TRP A 355 2.72 -12.39 9.17
N MET A 356 3.15 -13.41 8.42
CA MET A 356 4.31 -14.23 8.80
C MET A 356 5.60 -13.42 8.90
N ALA A 357 5.72 -12.30 8.19
CA ALA A 357 6.83 -11.34 8.28
C ALA A 357 6.52 -10.14 9.19
N PHE A 358 5.85 -10.37 10.33
CA PHE A 358 5.48 -9.34 11.30
C PHE A 358 6.68 -8.54 11.83
N GLN A 359 6.41 -7.32 12.28
CA GLN A 359 7.42 -6.42 12.83
C GLN A 359 7.71 -6.74 14.31
N ASP A 360 8.81 -7.44 14.57
CA ASP A 360 9.37 -7.62 15.90
C ASP A 360 10.62 -6.77 16.13
N THR A 361 11.05 -6.69 17.39
CA THR A 361 12.26 -5.94 17.79
C THR A 361 13.49 -6.39 17.01
N ILE A 362 13.59 -7.68 16.68
CA ILE A 362 14.69 -8.27 15.91
C ILE A 362 14.68 -7.75 14.46
N ARG A 363 13.53 -7.77 13.79
CA ARG A 363 13.34 -7.31 12.42
C ARG A 363 13.51 -5.80 12.31
N VAL A 364 12.97 -5.05 13.26
CA VAL A 364 13.15 -3.59 13.32
C VAL A 364 14.63 -3.24 13.47
N ALA A 365 15.36 -3.98 14.32
CA ALA A 365 16.80 -3.80 14.48
C ALA A 365 17.55 -4.14 13.18
N ASP A 366 17.25 -5.29 12.55
CA ASP A 366 17.80 -5.70 11.24
C ASP A 366 17.61 -4.61 10.17
N GLN A 367 16.39 -4.12 9.99
CA GLN A 367 16.09 -3.07 9.01
C GLN A 367 16.85 -1.78 9.27
N LYS A 368 17.16 -1.46 10.53
CA LYS A 368 17.87 -0.23 10.91
C LYS A 368 19.38 -0.31 10.69
N VAL A 369 19.96 -1.51 10.69
CA VAL A 369 21.42 -1.73 10.50
C VAL A 369 21.82 -2.13 9.08
N ARG A 370 20.86 -2.34 8.17
CA ARG A 370 21.12 -2.68 6.75
C ARG A 370 21.90 -1.60 6.02
N ARG A 371 22.90 -2.03 5.25
CA ARG A 371 23.75 -1.15 4.42
C ARG A 371 22.93 -0.32 3.43
N GLU A 372 21.98 -0.94 2.73
CA GLU A 372 21.14 -0.28 1.72
C GLU A 372 20.36 0.92 2.32
N ARG A 373 19.99 0.82 3.60
CA ARG A 373 19.32 1.91 4.31
C ARG A 373 20.24 3.10 4.52
N PHE A 374 21.49 2.89 4.90
CA PHE A 374 22.45 3.98 5.05
C PHE A 374 22.72 4.67 3.72
N GLU A 375 22.89 3.90 2.64
CA GLU A 375 23.07 4.43 1.29
C GLU A 375 21.84 5.23 0.83
N ARG A 376 20.64 4.72 1.11
CA ARG A 376 19.39 5.44 0.83
C ARG A 376 19.29 6.75 1.61
N ILE A 377 19.55 6.75 2.92
CA ILE A 377 19.49 7.96 3.75
C ILE A 377 20.48 9.01 3.22
N ARG A 378 21.70 8.61 2.85
CA ARG A 378 22.68 9.53 2.25
C ARG A 378 22.18 10.15 0.95
N ARG A 379 21.56 9.36 0.07
CA ARG A 379 20.94 9.87 -1.18
C ARG A 379 19.80 10.82 -0.90
N GLU A 380 18.91 10.48 0.05
CA GLU A 380 17.76 11.31 0.42
C GLU A 380 18.18 12.69 0.97
N VAL A 381 19.25 12.74 1.77
CA VAL A 381 19.78 14.01 2.30
C VAL A 381 20.77 14.70 1.36
N LYS A 382 20.94 14.18 0.14
CA LYS A 382 21.89 14.68 -0.88
C LYS A 382 23.31 14.90 -0.34
N ALA A 383 23.78 14.00 0.52
CA ALA A 383 25.09 14.14 1.15
C ALA A 383 26.23 14.00 0.14
N GLU A 384 27.20 14.90 0.20
CA GLU A 384 28.38 14.88 -0.65
C GLU A 384 29.30 13.68 -0.35
N ALA A 385 30.20 13.38 -1.28
CA ALA A 385 31.22 12.36 -1.08
C ALA A 385 32.12 12.75 0.12
N GLY A 386 32.24 11.86 1.11
CA GLY A 386 33.01 12.12 2.33
C GLY A 386 32.26 12.85 3.46
N GLN A 387 31.07 13.42 3.20
CA GLN A 387 30.26 14.03 4.25
C GLN A 387 29.72 12.96 5.21
N PHE A 388 29.94 13.13 6.51
CA PHE A 388 29.43 12.19 7.53
C PHE A 388 27.94 12.42 7.78
N VAL A 389 27.14 11.34 7.67
CA VAL A 389 25.71 11.35 7.98
C VAL A 389 25.49 10.40 9.15
N TYR A 390 24.96 10.91 10.26
CA TYR A 390 24.73 10.15 11.50
C TYR A 390 23.23 9.97 11.76
N PRO A 391 22.62 8.84 11.39
CA PRO A 391 21.23 8.58 11.73
C PRO A 391 21.07 8.44 13.24
N VAL A 392 20.02 9.06 13.78
CA VAL A 392 19.60 8.90 15.17
C VAL A 392 18.22 8.27 15.17
N GLU A 393 18.12 7.08 15.74
CA GLU A 393 16.86 6.35 15.83
C GLU A 393 16.14 6.74 17.12
N TYR A 394 14.90 7.19 17.00
CA TYR A 394 14.02 7.29 18.15
C TYR A 394 13.32 5.94 18.34
N LEU A 395 13.53 5.31 19.48
CA LEU A 395 12.90 4.06 19.88
C LEU A 395 12.08 4.30 21.13
N HIS A 396 10.85 3.81 21.15
CA HIS A 396 10.01 3.82 22.35
C HIS A 396 9.65 2.37 22.72
N PRO A 397 10.64 1.58 23.17
CA PRO A 397 10.41 0.16 23.43
C PRO A 397 9.45 0.03 24.60
N ARG A 398 8.28 -0.54 24.38
CA ARG A 398 7.34 -0.88 25.46
C ARG A 398 7.79 -2.15 26.17
N LEU A 399 7.36 -2.37 27.41
CA LEU A 399 7.69 -3.61 28.13
C LEU A 399 7.21 -4.84 27.35
N GLU A 400 6.04 -4.74 26.73
CA GLU A 400 5.46 -5.75 25.85
C GLU A 400 6.40 -6.10 24.70
N GLU A 401 7.01 -5.10 24.05
CA GLU A 401 7.93 -5.30 22.91
C GLU A 401 9.28 -5.91 23.32
N VAL A 402 9.68 -5.68 24.57
CA VAL A 402 10.86 -6.34 25.14
C VAL A 402 10.53 -7.80 25.44
N CYS A 403 9.41 -8.06 26.13
CA CYS A 403 8.94 -9.42 26.43
C CYS A 403 8.67 -10.25 25.17
N ASP A 404 8.20 -9.59 24.11
CA ASP A 404 7.98 -10.17 22.78
C ASP A 404 9.24 -10.81 22.20
N SER A 405 10.42 -10.25 22.49
CA SER A 405 11.71 -10.78 22.04
C SER A 405 12.32 -11.86 22.96
N LEU A 406 11.74 -12.08 24.14
CA LEU A 406 12.20 -13.09 25.09
C LEU A 406 11.68 -14.49 24.72
N PRO A 407 12.33 -15.57 25.21
CA PRO A 407 11.80 -16.93 25.08
C PRO A 407 10.37 -17.04 25.60
N ARG A 408 9.54 -17.82 24.90
CA ARG A 408 8.08 -17.93 25.15
C ARG A 408 7.68 -17.97 26.63
N ARG A 409 8.30 -18.84 27.42
CA ARG A 409 7.96 -19.03 28.84
C ARG A 409 8.24 -17.79 29.69
N LEU A 410 9.34 -17.10 29.41
CA LEU A 410 9.76 -15.92 30.16
C LEU A 410 8.92 -14.70 29.79
N GLY A 411 8.68 -14.49 28.49
CA GLY A 411 7.81 -13.41 28.01
C GLY A 411 6.40 -13.53 28.59
N ALA A 412 5.80 -14.72 28.52
CA ALA A 412 4.50 -15.00 29.12
C ALA A 412 4.50 -14.75 30.65
N PHE A 413 5.45 -15.34 31.37
CA PHE A 413 5.54 -15.20 32.83
C PHE A 413 5.61 -13.73 33.30
N ILE A 414 6.34 -12.87 32.59
CA ILE A 414 6.46 -11.45 32.94
C ILE A 414 5.14 -10.70 32.65
N LEU A 415 4.52 -10.97 31.49
CA LEU A 415 3.29 -10.28 31.07
C LEU A 415 2.06 -10.73 31.86
N ASP A 416 1.99 -12.00 32.25
CA ASP A 416 0.90 -12.59 33.01
C ASP A 416 0.94 -12.20 34.51
N SER A 417 2.06 -11.64 34.98
CA SER A 417 2.24 -11.21 36.37
C SER A 417 2.01 -9.70 36.53
N PRO A 418 0.87 -9.25 37.12
CA PRO A 418 0.58 -7.81 37.27
C PRO A 418 1.62 -7.07 38.10
N ARG A 419 2.25 -7.76 39.05
CA ARG A 419 3.31 -7.21 39.92
C ARG A 419 4.59 -6.95 39.13
N LEU A 420 5.03 -7.91 38.30
CA LEU A 420 6.23 -7.77 37.48
C LEU A 420 6.02 -6.73 36.37
N ARG A 421 4.87 -6.77 35.70
CA ARG A 421 4.50 -5.80 34.67
C ARG A 421 4.57 -4.37 35.20
N ARG A 422 3.99 -4.11 36.38
CA ARG A 422 4.01 -2.78 37.02
C ARG A 422 5.41 -2.35 37.47
N ARG A 423 6.24 -3.28 37.95
CA ARG A 423 7.62 -2.97 38.38
C ARG A 423 8.54 -2.68 37.20
N LEU A 424 8.40 -3.40 36.09
CA LEU A 424 9.30 -3.31 34.94
C LEU A 424 8.86 -2.24 33.92
N SER A 425 7.58 -1.89 33.85
CA SER A 425 7.07 -0.91 32.88
C SER A 425 7.74 0.46 33.01
N GLY A 426 8.08 0.88 34.23
CA GLY A 426 8.77 2.16 34.48
C GLY A 426 10.15 2.28 33.83
N LEU A 427 10.84 1.16 33.58
CA LEU A 427 12.16 1.15 32.91
C LEU A 427 12.08 1.43 31.41
N PHE A 428 10.89 1.26 30.83
CA PHE A 428 10.60 1.31 29.40
C PHE A 428 9.59 2.40 29.03
N ALA A 429 9.16 3.23 29.99
CA ALA A 429 8.18 4.29 29.77
C ALA A 429 8.70 5.52 29.01
N LYS A 430 10.03 5.65 28.83
CA LYS A 430 10.65 6.81 28.16
C LYS A 430 11.22 6.41 26.81
N GLY A 431 10.98 7.26 25.79
CA GLY A 431 11.64 7.14 24.50
C GLY A 431 13.16 7.30 24.62
N ARG A 432 13.90 6.51 23.85
CA ARG A 432 15.35 6.47 23.82
C ARG A 432 15.84 6.86 22.43
N ARG A 433 16.89 7.67 22.37
CA ARG A 433 17.60 8.01 21.14
C ARG A 433 18.81 7.08 21.00
N VAL A 434 18.80 6.22 20.00
CA VAL A 434 19.91 5.32 19.68
C VAL A 434 20.66 5.88 18.48
N HIS A 435 21.92 6.26 18.69
CA HIS A 435 22.79 6.78 17.63
C HIS A 435 23.35 5.60 16.83
N THR A 436 22.71 5.23 15.73
CA THR A 436 23.14 4.13 14.85
C THR A 436 24.35 4.48 14.01
N GLY A 437 24.67 5.76 13.87
CA GLY A 437 25.95 6.21 13.31
C GLY A 437 27.14 6.07 14.26
N LYS A 438 26.93 5.71 15.55
CA LYS A 438 28.01 5.42 16.50
C LYS A 438 28.15 3.91 16.70
N LEU A 439 29.37 3.45 16.97
CA LEU A 439 29.69 2.03 17.15
C LEU A 439 28.78 1.36 18.21
N GLY A 440 28.57 1.98 19.37
CA GLY A 440 27.76 1.39 20.43
C GLY A 440 26.28 1.20 20.06
N GLY A 441 25.65 2.20 19.42
CA GLY A 441 24.26 2.09 18.98
C GLY A 441 24.07 1.13 17.81
N TYR A 442 25.05 1.09 16.90
CA TYR A 442 25.10 0.11 15.82
C TYR A 442 25.23 -1.32 16.37
N LEU A 443 26.21 -1.58 17.25
CA LEU A 443 26.44 -2.89 17.84
C LEU A 443 25.22 -3.39 18.63
N LEU A 444 24.52 -2.51 19.35
CA LEU A 444 23.28 -2.87 20.04
C LEU A 444 22.21 -3.39 19.07
N LEU A 445 21.94 -2.67 17.97
CA LEU A 445 20.95 -3.12 17.00
C LEU A 445 21.43 -4.32 16.18
N TYR A 446 22.74 -4.41 15.94
CA TYR A 446 23.34 -5.54 15.23
C TYR A 446 23.27 -6.83 16.06
N THR A 447 23.52 -6.77 17.38
CA THR A 447 23.35 -7.96 18.24
C THR A 447 21.90 -8.38 18.30
N LEU A 448 20.97 -7.44 18.40
CA LEU A 448 19.53 -7.72 18.34
C LEU A 448 19.12 -8.34 16.99
N SER A 449 19.65 -7.87 15.86
CA SER A 449 19.34 -8.47 14.55
C SER A 449 19.88 -9.89 14.41
N CYS A 450 21.02 -10.20 15.04
CA CYS A 450 21.59 -11.55 15.07
C CYS A 450 20.69 -12.57 15.81
N LEU A 451 19.79 -12.11 16.69
CA LEU A 451 18.82 -12.98 17.37
C LEU A 451 17.72 -13.54 16.43
N ARG A 452 17.75 -13.20 15.14
CA ARG A 452 16.89 -13.79 14.09
C ARG A 452 16.78 -15.31 14.16
N ARG A 453 17.86 -16.03 14.46
CA ARG A 453 17.83 -17.50 14.60
C ARG A 453 16.95 -17.97 15.76
N LEU A 454 16.85 -17.18 16.81
CA LEU A 454 16.06 -17.47 18.00
C LEU A 454 14.61 -16.99 17.88
N ARG A 455 14.25 -16.26 16.81
CA ARG A 455 12.92 -15.67 16.63
C ARG A 455 11.79 -16.68 16.81
N ARG A 456 11.93 -17.90 16.26
CA ARG A 456 10.89 -18.94 16.34
C ARG A 456 10.64 -19.46 17.77
N PHE A 457 11.51 -19.13 18.72
CA PHE A 457 11.38 -19.49 20.14
C PHE A 457 10.83 -18.33 21.00
N THR A 458 10.63 -17.15 20.41
CA THR A 458 10.18 -15.98 21.17
C THR A 458 8.71 -16.06 21.52
N TYR A 459 8.32 -15.32 22.56
CA TYR A 459 6.93 -15.18 22.96
C TYR A 459 6.09 -14.61 21.81
N ARG A 460 6.58 -13.54 21.16
CA ARG A 460 5.86 -12.91 20.06
C ARG A 460 5.55 -13.87 18.92
N TYR A 461 6.55 -14.65 18.50
CA TYR A 461 6.34 -15.65 17.46
C TYR A 461 5.23 -16.63 17.83
N SER A 462 5.20 -17.10 19.09
CA SER A 462 4.16 -18.05 19.52
C SER A 462 2.74 -17.47 19.48
N VAL A 463 2.59 -16.19 19.83
CA VAL A 463 1.31 -15.47 19.78
C VAL A 463 0.86 -15.26 18.32
N GLU A 464 1.76 -14.74 17.48
CA GLU A 464 1.49 -14.48 16.07
C GLU A 464 1.17 -15.77 15.31
N ASN A 465 1.95 -16.83 15.55
CA ASN A 465 1.74 -18.11 14.91
C ASN A 465 0.37 -18.71 15.28
N ALA A 466 -0.04 -18.61 16.55
CA ALA A 466 -1.36 -19.07 16.97
C ALA A 466 -2.49 -18.27 16.31
N ALA A 467 -2.34 -16.94 16.21
CA ALA A 467 -3.30 -16.07 15.55
C ALA A 467 -3.40 -16.36 14.03
N ILE A 468 -2.27 -16.59 13.36
CA ILE A 468 -2.21 -16.97 11.94
C ILE A 468 -2.93 -18.30 11.70
N GLU A 469 -2.67 -19.34 12.51
CA GLU A 469 -3.35 -20.63 12.33
C GLU A 469 -4.87 -20.50 12.56
N ALA A 470 -5.30 -19.78 13.60
CA ALA A 470 -6.73 -19.54 13.85
C ALA A 470 -7.41 -18.76 12.71
N TRP A 471 -6.71 -17.80 12.11
CA TRP A 471 -7.19 -17.05 10.95
C TRP A 471 -7.29 -17.93 9.70
N LEU A 472 -6.28 -18.75 9.42
CA LEU A 472 -6.29 -19.70 8.30
C LEU A 472 -7.40 -20.75 8.44
N GLU A 473 -7.56 -21.32 9.63
CA GLU A 473 -8.62 -22.29 9.92
C GLU A 473 -10.01 -21.68 9.69
N ARG A 474 -10.21 -20.44 10.12
CA ARG A 474 -11.46 -19.71 9.89
C ARG A 474 -11.71 -19.49 8.40
N ILE A 475 -10.70 -19.06 7.64
CA ILE A 475 -10.83 -18.91 6.19
C ILE A 475 -11.19 -20.23 5.51
N VAL A 476 -10.48 -21.31 5.85
CA VAL A 476 -10.72 -22.64 5.27
C VAL A 476 -12.12 -23.14 5.58
N THR A 477 -12.59 -22.95 6.81
CA THR A 477 -13.92 -23.37 7.23
C THR A 477 -15.00 -22.54 6.54
N THR A 478 -14.85 -21.21 6.53
CA THR A 478 -15.81 -20.32 5.88
C THR A 478 -15.83 -20.49 4.36
N ALA A 479 -14.70 -20.81 3.72
CA ALA A 479 -14.64 -20.99 2.27
C ALA A 479 -15.49 -22.17 1.77
N ALA A 480 -15.76 -23.17 2.62
CA ALA A 480 -16.64 -24.28 2.29
C ALA A 480 -18.10 -23.86 2.13
N ASP A 481 -18.54 -22.89 2.94
CA ASP A 481 -19.94 -22.47 3.06
C ASP A 481 -20.23 -21.12 2.39
N ASN A 482 -19.25 -20.21 2.33
CA ASN A 482 -19.38 -18.85 1.82
C ASN A 482 -18.02 -18.32 1.32
N TYR A 483 -17.72 -18.59 0.04
CA TYR A 483 -16.47 -18.16 -0.60
C TYR A 483 -16.26 -16.64 -0.53
N ALA A 484 -17.31 -15.85 -0.79
CA ALA A 484 -17.23 -14.39 -0.78
C ALA A 484 -16.85 -13.85 0.60
N LEU A 485 -17.42 -14.41 1.67
CA LEU A 485 -17.05 -14.05 3.03
C LEU A 485 -15.61 -14.46 3.36
N ALA A 486 -15.19 -15.67 2.98
CA ALA A 486 -13.82 -16.14 3.19
C ALA A 486 -12.78 -15.23 2.53
N LEU A 487 -13.06 -14.73 1.32
CA LEU A 487 -12.21 -13.74 0.64
C LEU A 487 -12.09 -12.46 1.46
N ARG A 488 -13.19 -11.94 2.02
CA ARG A 488 -13.15 -10.72 2.85
C ARG A 488 -12.47 -10.94 4.20
N LEU A 489 -12.57 -12.13 4.78
CA LEU A 489 -11.78 -12.51 5.96
C LEU A 489 -10.29 -12.58 5.66
N ALA A 490 -9.90 -13.04 4.48
CA ALA A 490 -8.51 -13.02 4.03
C ALA A 490 -7.99 -11.58 3.88
N GLU A 491 -8.79 -10.70 3.25
CA GLU A 491 -8.43 -9.28 3.07
C GLU A 491 -8.38 -8.49 4.38
N ALA A 492 -9.13 -8.89 5.41
CA ALA A 492 -9.17 -8.21 6.72
C ALA A 492 -7.80 -8.16 7.42
N GLN A 493 -6.85 -9.04 7.07
CA GLN A 493 -5.47 -8.98 7.57
C GLN A 493 -4.81 -7.62 7.29
N ARG A 494 -5.24 -6.90 6.25
CA ARG A 494 -4.76 -5.55 5.92
C ARG A 494 -4.92 -4.53 7.07
N LEU A 495 -5.75 -4.81 8.07
CA LEU A 495 -5.92 -3.98 9.26
C LEU A 495 -4.73 -4.09 10.23
N LEU A 496 -3.97 -5.18 10.16
CA LEU A 496 -2.81 -5.44 11.01
C LEU A 496 -1.59 -4.74 10.41
N LYS A 497 -1.26 -3.55 10.94
CA LYS A 497 -0.16 -2.72 10.43
C LYS A 497 0.77 -2.23 11.53
N GLY A 498 2.05 -2.10 11.17
CA GLY A 498 3.06 -1.48 12.01
C GLY A 498 3.39 -2.28 13.27
N TYR A 499 3.91 -1.57 14.27
CA TYR A 499 4.20 -2.05 15.61
C TYR A 499 3.62 -1.03 16.61
N GLY A 500 3.80 -1.23 17.92
CA GLY A 500 3.38 -0.20 18.88
C GLY A 500 1.85 -0.13 19.03
N ASP A 501 1.34 1.09 19.22
CA ASP A 501 -0.08 1.37 19.38
C ASP A 501 -0.86 1.25 18.07
N THR A 502 -0.21 1.49 16.92
CA THR A 502 -0.83 1.31 15.60
C THR A 502 -1.23 -0.14 15.37
N HIS A 503 -0.34 -1.08 15.71
CA HIS A 503 -0.64 -2.51 15.65
C HIS A 503 -1.75 -2.89 16.63
N ALA A 504 -1.71 -2.36 17.86
CA ALA A 504 -2.72 -2.66 18.87
C ALA A 504 -4.13 -2.21 18.43
N ARG A 505 -4.27 -0.99 17.86
CA ARG A 505 -5.55 -0.51 17.31
C ARG A 505 -6.05 -1.38 16.16
N GLY A 506 -5.17 -1.73 15.22
CA GLY A 506 -5.51 -2.60 14.10
C GLY A 506 -5.97 -3.99 14.56
N LEU A 507 -5.28 -4.58 15.54
CA LEU A 507 -5.62 -5.87 16.13
C LEU A 507 -6.99 -5.85 16.84
N THR A 508 -7.32 -4.78 17.57
CA THR A 508 -8.64 -4.62 18.19
C THR A 508 -9.76 -4.65 17.15
N ARG A 509 -9.62 -3.86 16.06
CA ARG A 509 -10.62 -3.81 14.99
C ARG A 509 -10.74 -5.14 14.25
N PHE A 510 -9.61 -5.77 13.94
CA PHE A 510 -9.57 -7.10 13.33
C PHE A 510 -10.30 -8.13 14.20
N ASN A 511 -10.01 -8.18 15.50
CA ASN A 511 -10.66 -9.11 16.42
C ASN A 511 -12.16 -8.84 16.56
N ALA A 512 -12.60 -7.58 16.52
CA ALA A 512 -14.01 -7.24 16.53
C ALA A 512 -14.76 -7.76 15.30
N ILE A 513 -14.16 -7.66 14.10
CA ILE A 513 -14.71 -8.25 12.87
C ILE A 513 -14.79 -9.77 13.01
N MET A 514 -13.72 -10.43 13.49
CA MET A 514 -13.70 -11.89 13.66
C MET A 514 -14.78 -12.35 14.65
N GLN A 515 -14.97 -11.63 15.77
CA GLN A 515 -16.01 -11.92 16.75
C GLN A 515 -17.43 -11.72 16.19
N LEU A 516 -17.66 -10.68 15.37
CA LEU A 516 -18.94 -10.49 14.70
C LEU A 516 -19.27 -11.70 13.81
N VAL A 517 -18.33 -12.11 12.96
CA VAL A 517 -18.50 -13.25 12.05
C VAL A 517 -18.77 -14.55 12.80
N GLU A 518 -18.11 -14.74 13.95
CA GLU A 518 -18.33 -15.90 14.82
C GLU A 518 -19.73 -15.91 15.43
N ARG A 519 -20.19 -14.78 15.97
CA ARG A 519 -21.49 -14.65 16.61
C ARG A 519 -22.65 -14.85 15.64
N SER A 520 -22.49 -14.42 14.39
CA SER A 520 -23.49 -14.63 13.35
C SER A 520 -23.41 -16.03 12.71
N GLY A 521 -22.55 -16.92 13.22
CA GLY A 521 -22.37 -18.28 12.70
C GLY A 521 -21.93 -18.31 11.23
N GLY A 522 -21.11 -17.34 10.80
CA GLY A 522 -20.64 -17.24 9.41
C GLY A 522 -21.67 -16.73 8.39
N ARG A 523 -22.84 -16.25 8.85
CA ARG A 523 -23.92 -15.75 7.96
C ARG A 523 -23.87 -14.26 7.65
N VAL A 524 -22.85 -13.55 8.16
CA VAL A 524 -22.64 -12.13 7.84
C VAL A 524 -22.42 -11.96 6.35
N ALA A 525 -23.05 -10.96 5.75
CA ALA A 525 -22.80 -10.62 4.35
C ALA A 525 -21.35 -10.17 4.13
N ALA A 526 -20.72 -10.61 3.04
CA ALA A 526 -19.36 -10.23 2.69
C ALA A 526 -19.20 -8.70 2.55
N SER A 527 -20.22 -8.01 2.05
CA SER A 527 -20.27 -6.55 1.94
C SER A 527 -20.19 -5.84 3.30
N THR A 528 -20.77 -6.41 4.35
CA THR A 528 -20.68 -5.88 5.72
C THR A 528 -19.24 -5.94 6.23
N VAL A 529 -18.54 -7.06 6.02
CA VAL A 529 -17.12 -7.21 6.39
C VAL A 529 -16.24 -6.25 5.58
N GLU A 530 -16.52 -6.08 4.29
CA GLU A 530 -15.82 -5.12 3.44
C GLU A 530 -16.00 -3.68 3.93
N ALA A 531 -17.23 -3.27 4.24
CA ALA A 531 -17.54 -1.94 4.77
C ALA A 531 -16.84 -1.69 6.12
N LEU A 532 -16.84 -2.68 7.03
CA LEU A 532 -16.10 -2.59 8.30
C LEU A 532 -14.60 -2.43 8.07
N CYS A 533 -14.03 -3.17 7.11
CA CYS A 533 -12.62 -3.03 6.77
C CYS A 533 -12.30 -1.68 6.12
N GLN A 534 -13.21 -1.08 5.36
CA GLN A 534 -13.04 0.27 4.79
C GLN A 534 -13.13 1.34 5.88
N ALA A 535 -14.15 1.28 6.74
CA ALA A 535 -14.31 2.19 7.87
C ALA A 535 -13.10 2.13 8.83
N ALA A 536 -12.56 0.93 9.07
CA ALA A 536 -11.36 0.74 9.89
C ALA A 536 -10.09 1.38 9.30
N LEU A 537 -10.05 1.63 7.98
CA LEU A 537 -8.92 2.23 7.28
C LEU A 537 -9.09 3.72 7.01
N ALA A 538 -10.32 4.23 7.01
CA ALA A 538 -10.65 5.61 6.70
C ALA A 538 -10.23 6.58 7.81
N SER A 539 -10.39 6.19 9.09
CA SER A 539 -10.10 7.05 10.24
C SER A 539 -9.13 6.43 11.25
N GLU A 540 -8.15 7.21 11.71
CA GLU A 540 -7.20 6.78 12.75
C GLU A 540 -7.86 6.69 14.14
N ASP A 541 -8.84 7.57 14.42
CA ASP A 541 -9.58 7.65 15.69
C ASP A 541 -10.54 6.46 15.90
N GLY A 542 -11.05 5.85 14.83
CA GLY A 542 -11.91 4.67 14.85
C GLY A 542 -13.40 4.93 14.98
N SER A 543 -13.83 6.19 15.01
CA SER A 543 -15.24 6.57 15.16
C SER A 543 -16.13 5.98 14.06
N GLU A 544 -15.67 6.01 12.81
CA GLU A 544 -16.38 5.42 11.67
C GLU A 544 -16.51 3.89 11.79
N PHE A 545 -15.46 3.22 12.28
CA PHE A 545 -15.49 1.77 12.50
C PHE A 545 -16.49 1.39 13.58
N ASP A 546 -16.50 2.11 14.70
CA ASP A 546 -17.41 1.83 15.81
C ASP A 546 -18.88 2.03 15.40
N ALA A 547 -19.17 3.07 14.62
CA ALA A 547 -20.49 3.30 14.05
C ALA A 547 -20.92 2.18 13.08
N ALA A 548 -20.03 1.78 12.18
CA ALA A 548 -20.29 0.68 11.23
C ALA A 548 -20.49 -0.67 11.95
N LEU A 549 -19.71 -0.94 13.00
CA LEU A 549 -19.81 -2.15 13.80
C LEU A 549 -21.13 -2.21 14.58
N ALA A 550 -21.56 -1.08 15.15
CA ALA A 550 -22.85 -0.98 15.83
C ALA A 550 -24.03 -1.24 14.87
N ALA A 551 -23.97 -0.68 13.66
CA ALA A 551 -24.97 -0.92 12.63
C ALA A 551 -25.03 -2.41 12.22
N ALA A 552 -23.87 -3.03 11.97
CA ALA A 552 -23.78 -4.44 11.61
C ALA A 552 -24.31 -5.37 12.71
N ALA A 553 -24.01 -5.09 13.98
CA ALA A 553 -24.50 -5.86 15.12
C ALA A 553 -26.02 -5.69 15.34
N GLY A 554 -26.59 -4.53 14.98
CA GLY A 554 -28.03 -4.27 15.05
C GLY A 554 -28.82 -5.06 14.01
N SER A 555 -28.32 -5.16 12.77
CA SER A 555 -28.95 -5.93 11.70
C SER A 555 -28.98 -7.44 11.97
N ASP A 556 -27.95 -7.98 12.64
CA ASP A 556 -27.86 -9.41 13.01
C ASP A 556 -28.88 -9.80 14.10
N LYS A 557 -29.18 -8.87 15.03
CA LYS A 557 -30.26 -9.06 16.03
C LYS A 557 -31.65 -9.07 15.39
N ALA A 558 -31.89 -8.27 14.36
CA ALA A 558 -33.17 -8.24 13.66
C ALA A 558 -33.42 -9.53 12.85
N ALA A 559 -32.37 -10.09 12.25
CA ALA A 559 -32.43 -11.34 11.48
C ALA A 559 -32.66 -12.58 12.36
N THR A 560 -32.13 -12.58 13.59
CA THR A 560 -32.32 -13.68 14.56
C THR A 560 -33.69 -13.66 15.26
N SER A 561 -34.34 -12.48 15.39
CA SER A 561 -35.71 -12.37 15.92
C SER A 561 -36.83 -12.68 14.91
N GLY A 562 -36.55 -12.71 13.61
CA GLY A 562 -37.55 -12.92 12.55
C GLY A 562 -37.95 -14.38 12.26
N GLY A 563 -37.40 -15.35 13.02
CA GLY A 563 -37.59 -16.79 12.78
C GLY A 563 -38.59 -17.50 13.70
N ALA A 564 -39.31 -16.79 14.57
CA ALA A 564 -40.33 -17.40 15.41
C ALA A 564 -41.68 -17.45 14.67
N VAL A 565 -41.92 -18.54 13.94
CA VAL A 565 -43.29 -18.93 13.57
C VAL A 565 -44.00 -19.35 14.87
N PRO A 566 -45.14 -18.76 15.23
CA PRO A 566 -45.86 -19.16 16.43
C PRO A 566 -46.47 -20.55 16.20
N LEU A 567 -45.99 -21.55 16.94
CA LEU A 567 -46.73 -22.80 17.08
C LEU A 567 -47.93 -22.52 17.98
N VAL A 568 -49.09 -22.67 17.35
CA VAL A 568 -50.43 -22.48 17.87
C VAL A 568 -50.68 -23.31 19.12
N SER A 569 -51.39 -22.70 20.06
CA SER A 569 -51.99 -23.28 21.25
C SER A 569 -52.96 -24.43 20.93
N HIS A 570 -52.77 -25.57 21.59
CA HIS A 570 -53.80 -26.28 22.35
C HIS A 570 -53.18 -27.23 23.36
#